data_AF-A0A932L334-F1
#
_entry.id   AF-A0A932L334-F1
#
_cell.length_a   1.000
_cell.length_b   1.000
_cell.length_c   1.000
_cell.angle_alpha   90.00
_cell.angle_beta   90.00
_cell.angle_gamma   90.00
#
_symmetry.space_group_name_H-M   'P 1'
#
loop_
_entity.id
_entity.type
_entity.pdbx_description
1 polymer ?
#
loop_
_entity_poly.entity_id
_entity_poly.type
_entity_poly.pdbx_seq_one_letter_code
_entity_poly.pdbx_strand_id
1 'polypeptide(L)'
;MAMLTEKPADSKPQKPYADFPLFPHATKRWAKKIRGKLRYFGPWQNPEAALERYLNERDDLYAGRKPRTSADGLTLRDLLNRFLTAKTHLLETGEIVERTFRDYHQTCERLSDIFGKTRVVEDLASDDFEKLREKLAKTLGPVALGNEIQRTRTVFKYAYDAGLIEKPVRFGPAFKRPSKKTLRKARHSNGRRMFEAAELRAMLKA
;
A
#
# COMPACT_ATOMS: atom_id res chain seq x y z
N MET A 1 14.79 -1.35 64.45
CA MET A 1 13.48 -1.64 63.81
C MET A 1 13.57 -1.25 62.34
N ALA A 2 13.73 -2.22 61.44
CA ALA A 2 13.70 -1.97 59.99
C ALA A 2 12.25 -2.07 59.51
N MET A 3 11.67 -0.97 59.01
CA MET A 3 10.40 -0.99 58.32
C MET A 3 10.60 -1.60 56.93
N LEU A 4 10.16 -2.84 56.74
CA LEU A 4 9.90 -3.41 55.43
C LEU A 4 8.64 -2.73 54.87
N THR A 5 8.80 -1.89 53.86
CA THR A 5 7.67 -1.36 53.10
C THR A 5 7.21 -2.41 52.09
N GLU A 6 6.09 -3.07 52.39
CA GLU A 6 5.42 -3.95 51.43
C GLU A 6 4.91 -3.14 50.24
N LYS A 7 5.44 -3.41 49.04
CA LYS A 7 4.90 -2.87 47.77
C LYS A 7 3.54 -3.51 47.52
N PRO A 8 2.44 -2.75 47.31
CA PRO A 8 1.18 -3.35 46.91
C PRO A 8 1.34 -4.03 45.55
N ALA A 9 0.86 -5.26 45.44
CA ALA A 9 0.82 -5.99 44.17
C ALA A 9 -0.16 -5.28 43.23
N ASP A 10 0.35 -4.70 42.12
CA ASP A 10 -0.47 -4.07 41.08
C ASP A 10 -1.53 -5.06 40.55
N SER A 11 -2.78 -4.93 41.01
CA SER A 11 -3.92 -5.66 40.45
C SER A 11 -4.15 -5.24 39.00
N LYS A 12 -4.54 -6.19 38.14
CA LYS A 12 -4.80 -5.91 36.71
C LYS A 12 -5.87 -4.80 36.57
N PRO A 13 -5.62 -3.72 35.81
CA PRO A 13 -6.58 -2.65 35.62
C PRO A 13 -7.78 -3.14 34.81
N GLN A 14 -8.94 -2.50 34.97
CA GLN A 14 -10.06 -2.71 34.06
C GLN A 14 -9.80 -2.03 32.72
N LYS A 15 -10.51 -2.45 31.67
CA LYS A 15 -10.45 -1.78 30.37
C LYS A 15 -11.00 -0.35 30.50
N PRO A 16 -10.44 0.65 29.76
CA PRO A 16 -10.94 2.02 29.79
C PRO A 16 -12.42 2.15 29.39
N TYR A 17 -12.89 1.31 28.47
CA TYR A 17 -14.29 1.22 28.04
C TYR A 17 -14.59 -0.19 27.48
N ALA A 18 -15.89 -0.53 27.33
CA ALA A 18 -16.35 -1.89 26.99
C ALA A 18 -15.72 -2.44 25.69
N ASP A 19 -15.68 -1.63 24.63
CA ASP A 19 -15.18 -2.01 23.30
C ASP A 19 -13.66 -1.87 23.14
N PHE A 20 -12.91 -1.62 24.23
CA PHE A 20 -11.46 -1.48 24.13
C PHE A 20 -10.84 -2.79 23.60
N PRO A 21 -10.11 -2.75 22.47
CA PRO A 21 -9.76 -3.95 21.74
C PRO A 21 -8.66 -4.77 22.42
N LEU A 22 -7.87 -4.15 23.30
CA LEU A 22 -6.77 -4.77 24.03
C LEU A 22 -7.22 -5.25 25.41
N PHE A 23 -6.53 -6.26 25.96
CA PHE A 23 -6.74 -6.74 27.32
C PHE A 23 -5.49 -6.51 28.18
N PRO A 24 -5.65 -6.31 29.50
CA PRO A 24 -4.52 -6.11 30.40
C PRO A 24 -3.83 -7.45 30.69
N HIS A 25 -2.52 -7.55 30.41
CA HIS A 25 -1.71 -8.74 30.65
C HIS A 25 -0.84 -8.59 31.91
N ALA A 26 -0.57 -9.69 32.61
CA ALA A 26 0.18 -9.71 33.89
C ALA A 26 1.58 -9.06 33.84
N THR A 27 2.16 -8.89 32.65
CA THR A 27 3.41 -8.17 32.39
C THR A 27 3.26 -6.64 32.41
N LYS A 28 2.20 -6.11 33.05
CA LYS A 28 1.87 -4.68 33.13
C LYS A 28 1.72 -3.97 31.78
N ARG A 29 1.24 -4.70 30.77
CA ARG A 29 1.09 -4.20 29.39
C ARG A 29 -0.27 -4.52 28.81
N TRP A 30 -0.74 -3.67 27.92
CA TRP A 30 -1.89 -3.93 27.04
C TRP A 30 -1.50 -4.91 25.94
N ALA A 31 -2.35 -5.92 25.69
CA ALA A 31 -2.06 -7.00 24.76
C ALA A 31 -3.27 -7.40 23.88
N LYS A 32 -2.98 -8.03 22.74
CA LYS A 32 -3.97 -8.72 21.88
C LYS A 32 -3.41 -10.06 21.42
N LYS A 33 -4.26 -11.08 21.34
CA LYS A 33 -3.96 -12.33 20.65
C LYS A 33 -4.33 -12.18 19.18
N ILE A 34 -3.34 -12.24 18.29
CA ILE A 34 -3.51 -12.11 16.84
C ILE A 34 -2.80 -13.27 16.18
N ARG A 35 -3.51 -14.02 15.33
CA ARG A 35 -3.00 -15.23 14.65
C ARG A 35 -2.31 -16.22 15.60
N GLY A 36 -2.93 -16.47 16.76
CA GLY A 36 -2.42 -17.42 17.76
C GLY A 36 -1.24 -16.90 18.60
N LYS A 37 -0.64 -15.74 18.26
CA LYS A 37 0.48 -15.15 19.01
C LYS A 37 0.01 -13.97 19.87
N LEU A 38 0.55 -13.87 21.08
CA LEU A 38 0.30 -12.77 21.99
C LEU A 38 1.23 -11.60 21.64
N ARG A 39 0.68 -10.40 21.47
CA ARG A 39 1.44 -9.19 21.15
C ARG A 39 1.09 -8.07 22.12
N TYR A 40 2.09 -7.28 22.49
CA TYR A 40 2.00 -6.21 23.47
C TYR A 40 2.11 -4.84 22.80
N PHE A 41 1.30 -3.88 23.22
CA PHE A 41 1.18 -2.58 22.55
C PHE A 41 1.56 -1.38 23.43
N GLY A 42 1.71 -1.57 24.75
CA GLY A 42 2.17 -0.50 25.63
C GLY A 42 1.95 -0.82 27.11
N PRO A 43 2.48 0.00 28.03
CA PRO A 43 2.24 -0.13 29.46
C PRO A 43 0.79 0.19 29.83
N TRP A 44 0.29 -0.34 30.95
CA TRP A 44 -1.07 -0.06 31.43
C TRP A 44 -1.38 1.43 31.63
N GLN A 45 -0.36 2.19 32.05
CA GLN A 45 -0.45 3.62 32.39
C GLN A 45 -0.85 4.51 31.21
N ASN A 46 -0.64 4.06 29.97
CA ASN A 46 -0.98 4.83 28.78
C ASN A 46 -1.81 3.97 27.79
N PRO A 47 -3.12 3.81 28.07
CA PRO A 47 -4.01 3.03 27.22
C PRO A 47 -4.23 3.65 25.84
N GLU A 48 -4.23 4.98 25.70
CA GLU A 48 -4.38 5.62 24.38
C GLU A 48 -3.19 5.31 23.47
N ALA A 49 -1.95 5.44 23.96
CA ALA A 49 -0.76 5.12 23.16
C ALA A 49 -0.71 3.64 22.78
N ALA A 50 -1.18 2.75 23.66
CA ALA A 50 -1.30 1.33 23.34
C ALA A 50 -2.36 1.07 22.25
N LEU A 51 -3.48 1.77 22.30
CA LEU A 51 -4.52 1.70 21.27
C LEU A 51 -4.02 2.20 19.93
N GLU A 52 -3.33 3.34 19.90
CA GLU A 52 -2.75 3.92 18.69
C GLU A 52 -1.75 2.95 18.04
N ARG A 53 -0.83 2.38 18.85
CA ARG A 53 0.10 1.36 18.36
C ARG A 53 -0.62 0.12 17.84
N TYR A 54 -1.68 -0.32 18.51
CA TYR A 54 -2.51 -1.41 18.02
C TYR A 54 -3.12 -1.07 16.65
N LEU A 55 -3.73 0.10 16.49
CA LEU A 55 -4.33 0.51 15.21
C LEU A 55 -3.31 0.60 14.08
N ASN A 56 -2.13 1.16 14.36
CA ASN A 56 -1.04 1.28 13.39
C ASN A 56 -0.49 -0.08 12.94
N GLU A 57 -0.37 -1.03 13.86
CA GLU A 57 0.18 -2.35 13.56
C GLU A 57 -0.91 -3.36 13.10
N ARG A 58 -2.19 -3.10 13.38
CA ARG A 58 -3.30 -4.07 13.30
C ARG A 58 -3.32 -4.81 11.97
N ASP A 59 -3.40 -4.09 10.86
CA ASP A 59 -3.66 -4.69 9.56
C ASP A 59 -2.47 -5.57 9.11
N ASP A 60 -1.24 -5.15 9.44
CA ASP A 60 -0.04 -5.95 9.24
C ASP A 60 -0.02 -7.21 10.12
N LEU A 61 -0.47 -7.09 11.37
CA LEU A 61 -0.55 -8.22 12.29
C LEU A 61 -1.55 -9.28 11.85
N TYR A 62 -2.73 -8.86 11.40
CA TYR A 62 -3.75 -9.78 10.87
C TYR A 62 -3.33 -10.37 9.52
N ALA A 63 -2.58 -9.63 8.70
CA ALA A 63 -1.93 -10.17 7.50
C ALA A 63 -0.73 -11.10 7.82
N GLY A 64 -0.28 -11.17 9.08
CA GLY A 64 0.91 -11.91 9.56
C GLY A 64 2.25 -11.37 9.09
N ARG A 65 2.29 -10.09 8.76
CA ARG A 65 3.54 -9.34 8.55
C ARG A 65 4.12 -8.93 9.91
N LYS A 66 5.42 -8.65 9.97
CA LYS A 66 6.03 -8.01 11.15
C LYS A 66 5.77 -6.51 11.05
N PRO A 67 5.03 -5.89 11.99
CA PRO A 67 4.88 -4.44 12.03
C PRO A 67 6.23 -3.83 12.35
N ARG A 68 6.61 -2.81 11.61
CA ARG A 68 7.85 -2.07 11.80
C ARG A 68 7.46 -0.66 12.18
N THR A 69 8.06 -0.19 13.27
CA THR A 69 7.75 1.07 13.94
C THR A 69 7.85 2.25 12.97
N SER A 70 6.75 3.01 12.83
CA SER A 70 6.75 4.29 12.12
C SER A 70 7.36 5.37 13.01
N ALA A 71 8.29 6.19 12.48
CA ALA A 71 8.51 7.54 12.99
C ALA A 71 9.26 8.52 12.05
N ASP A 72 10.21 8.10 11.18
CA ASP A 72 11.05 9.06 10.41
C ASP A 72 11.28 8.64 8.94
N GLY A 73 10.24 8.71 8.09
CA GLY A 73 10.44 8.40 6.68
C GLY A 73 9.35 8.90 5.75
N LEU A 74 9.70 9.11 4.47
CA LEU A 74 8.74 9.51 3.43
C LEU A 74 7.62 8.47 3.32
N THR A 75 6.40 8.87 3.63
CA THR A 75 5.24 7.99 3.48
C THR A 75 4.81 7.88 2.02
N LEU A 76 4.11 6.80 1.69
CA LEU A 76 3.55 6.62 0.36
C LEU A 76 2.54 7.72 0.04
N ARG A 77 1.72 8.17 1.00
CA ARG A 77 0.81 9.31 0.80
C ARG A 77 1.57 10.54 0.34
N ASP A 78 2.65 10.90 1.01
CA ASP A 78 3.41 12.11 0.70
C ASP A 78 4.09 12.00 -0.66
N LEU A 79 4.65 10.82 -0.98
CA LEU A 79 5.20 10.56 -2.30
C LEU A 79 4.14 10.71 -3.40
N LEU A 80 2.98 10.07 -3.24
CA LEU A 80 1.93 10.10 -4.25
C LEU A 80 1.38 11.51 -4.46
N ASN A 81 1.20 12.28 -3.38
CA ASN A 81 0.77 13.68 -3.46
C ASN A 81 1.81 14.53 -4.20
N ARG A 82 3.09 14.46 -3.83
CA ARG A 82 4.16 15.21 -4.51
C ARG A 82 4.25 14.86 -5.99
N PHE A 83 4.16 13.57 -6.32
CA PHE A 83 4.16 13.08 -7.70
C PHE A 83 2.97 13.64 -8.49
N LEU A 84 1.76 13.59 -7.93
CA LEU A 84 0.57 14.10 -8.62
C LEU A 84 0.63 15.62 -8.80
N THR A 85 1.08 16.38 -7.80
CA THR A 85 1.30 17.84 -7.95
C THR A 85 2.27 18.14 -9.10
N ALA A 86 3.39 17.41 -9.18
CA ALA A 86 4.32 17.57 -10.30
C ALA A 86 3.67 17.22 -11.66
N LYS A 87 2.79 16.22 -11.73
CA LYS A 87 2.05 15.89 -12.96
C LYS A 87 0.94 16.89 -13.29
N THR A 88 0.32 17.52 -12.29
CA THR A 88 -0.63 18.61 -12.50
C THR A 88 0.04 19.78 -13.21
N HIS A 89 1.24 20.18 -12.79
CA HIS A 89 1.96 21.26 -13.48
C HIS A 89 2.28 20.91 -14.94
N LEU A 90 2.69 19.68 -15.23
CA LEU A 90 2.91 19.24 -16.62
C LEU A 90 1.61 19.21 -17.45
N LEU A 91 0.47 18.98 -16.81
CA LEU A 91 -0.84 19.04 -17.47
C LEU A 91 -1.21 20.49 -17.79
N GLU A 92 -1.01 21.39 -16.83
CA GLU A 92 -1.26 22.83 -16.98
C GLU A 92 -0.38 23.46 -18.07
N THR A 93 0.88 23.02 -18.21
CA THR A 93 1.78 23.46 -19.29
C THR A 93 1.50 22.78 -20.64
N GLY A 94 0.64 21.76 -20.67
CA GLY A 94 0.32 20.99 -21.88
C GLY A 94 1.41 19.97 -22.28
N GLU A 95 2.42 19.74 -21.44
CA GLU A 95 3.43 18.70 -21.66
C GLU A 95 2.86 17.28 -21.52
N ILE A 96 1.77 17.13 -20.77
CA ILE A 96 0.95 15.92 -20.76
C ILE A 96 -0.51 16.24 -21.01
N VAL A 97 -1.24 15.26 -21.55
CA VAL A 97 -2.69 15.35 -21.74
C VAL A 97 -3.45 14.81 -20.54
N GLU A 98 -4.69 15.26 -20.39
CA GLU A 98 -5.63 14.86 -19.32
C GLU A 98 -5.72 13.34 -19.13
N ARG A 99 -5.76 12.59 -20.23
CA ARG A 99 -5.78 11.12 -20.19
C ARG A 99 -4.56 10.55 -19.47
N THR A 100 -3.37 11.08 -19.74
CA THR A 100 -2.12 10.64 -19.12
C THR A 100 -2.10 10.97 -17.63
N PHE A 101 -2.60 12.14 -17.25
CA PHE A 101 -2.74 12.53 -15.85
C PHE A 101 -3.71 11.60 -15.10
N ARG A 102 -4.90 11.36 -15.66
CA ARG A 102 -5.87 10.41 -15.09
C ARG A 102 -5.29 9.00 -14.92
N ASP A 103 -4.51 8.56 -15.89
CA ASP A 103 -3.81 7.30 -15.87
C ASP A 103 -2.77 7.22 -14.72
N TYR A 104 -2.09 8.33 -14.41
CA TYR A 104 -1.23 8.43 -13.23
C TYR A 104 -2.01 8.46 -11.93
N HIS A 105 -3.08 9.27 -11.86
CA HIS A 105 -3.96 9.37 -10.69
C HIS A 105 -4.51 8.01 -10.27
N GLN A 106 -5.05 7.26 -11.23
CA GLN A 106 -5.60 5.93 -10.96
C GLN A 106 -4.51 4.94 -10.51
N THR A 107 -3.27 5.08 -11.00
CA THR A 107 -2.13 4.29 -10.51
C THR A 107 -1.84 4.63 -9.05
N CYS A 108 -1.82 5.92 -8.68
CA CYS A 108 -1.59 6.37 -7.32
C CYS A 108 -2.67 5.86 -6.35
N GLU A 109 -3.95 5.93 -6.72
CA GLU A 109 -5.05 5.37 -5.92
C GLU A 109 -4.82 3.88 -5.63
N ARG A 110 -4.57 3.08 -6.67
CA ARG A 110 -4.32 1.64 -6.53
C ARG A 110 -3.12 1.35 -5.63
N LEU A 111 -2.04 2.12 -5.75
CA LEU A 111 -0.88 1.98 -4.86
C LEU A 111 -1.26 2.28 -3.41
N SER A 112 -2.04 3.34 -3.18
CA SER A 112 -2.50 3.73 -1.85
C SER A 112 -3.42 2.66 -1.23
N ASP A 113 -4.27 2.02 -2.03
CA ASP A 113 -5.19 0.97 -1.59
C ASP A 113 -4.48 -0.36 -1.29
N ILE A 114 -3.44 -0.70 -2.07
CA ILE A 114 -2.75 -1.99 -1.94
C ILE A 114 -1.67 -1.96 -0.86
N PHE A 115 -0.90 -0.88 -0.79
CA PHE A 115 0.22 -0.76 0.16
C PHE A 115 -0.17 -0.04 1.45
N GLY A 116 -1.22 0.78 1.42
CA GLY A 116 -1.59 1.65 2.52
C GLY A 116 -0.90 3.01 2.44
N LYS A 117 -1.63 4.05 2.83
CA LYS A 117 -1.19 5.45 2.73
C LYS A 117 -0.02 5.80 3.66
N THR A 118 0.06 5.17 4.83
CA THR A 118 1.05 5.48 5.87
C THR A 118 2.34 4.66 5.76
N ARG A 119 2.43 3.77 4.77
CA ARG A 119 3.62 2.93 4.58
C ARG A 119 4.81 3.78 4.15
N VAL A 120 5.96 3.62 4.80
CA VAL A 120 7.21 4.28 4.41
C VAL A 120 7.72 3.70 3.09
N VAL A 121 8.17 4.56 2.18
CA VAL A 121 8.60 4.18 0.82
C VAL A 121 9.87 3.33 0.85
N GLU A 122 10.81 3.64 1.73
CA GLU A 122 12.08 2.89 1.87
C GLU A 122 11.87 1.46 2.38
N ASP A 123 10.76 1.21 3.06
CA ASP A 123 10.39 -0.11 3.56
C ASP A 123 9.73 -1.02 2.51
N LEU A 124 9.50 -0.52 1.29
CA LEU A 124 8.90 -1.32 0.22
C LEU A 124 9.90 -2.35 -0.31
N ALA A 125 9.52 -3.63 -0.23
CA ALA A 125 10.34 -4.76 -0.64
C ALA A 125 9.75 -5.49 -1.86
N SER A 126 10.53 -6.41 -2.43
CA SER A 126 10.13 -7.22 -3.59
C SER A 126 8.78 -7.92 -3.42
N ASP A 127 8.51 -8.43 -2.21
CA ASP A 127 7.31 -9.21 -1.91
C ASP A 127 6.03 -8.35 -1.96
N ASP A 128 6.15 -7.06 -1.66
CA ASP A 128 5.04 -6.11 -1.77
C ASP A 128 4.68 -5.93 -3.26
N PHE A 129 5.69 -5.77 -4.13
CA PHE A 129 5.48 -5.65 -5.56
C PHE A 129 5.00 -6.95 -6.22
N GLU A 130 5.42 -8.11 -5.72
CA GLU A 130 4.89 -9.39 -6.16
C GLU A 130 3.37 -9.48 -5.91
N LYS A 131 2.93 -9.11 -4.70
CA LYS A 131 1.49 -9.03 -4.36
C LYS A 131 0.74 -8.01 -5.20
N LEU A 132 1.35 -6.85 -5.46
CA LEU A 132 0.78 -5.84 -6.35
C LEU A 132 0.54 -6.43 -7.75
N ARG A 133 1.54 -7.09 -8.33
CA ARG A 133 1.38 -7.73 -9.65
C ARG A 133 0.34 -8.83 -9.65
N GLU A 134 0.28 -9.65 -8.61
CA GLU A 134 -0.73 -10.71 -8.49
C GLU A 134 -2.15 -10.12 -8.50
N LYS A 135 -2.39 -9.06 -7.73
CA LYS A 135 -3.69 -8.36 -7.71
C LYS A 135 -4.01 -7.75 -9.08
N LEU A 136 -3.06 -7.07 -9.70
CA LEU A 136 -3.25 -6.45 -11.01
C LEU A 136 -3.50 -7.48 -12.11
N ALA A 137 -2.86 -8.65 -12.06
CA ALA A 137 -3.03 -9.70 -13.05
C ALA A 137 -4.42 -10.36 -13.01
N LYS A 138 -5.15 -10.25 -11.89
CA LYS A 138 -6.52 -10.76 -11.76
C LYS A 138 -7.54 -9.89 -12.50
N THR A 139 -7.28 -8.59 -12.62
CA THR A 139 -8.24 -7.62 -13.17
C THR A 139 -7.81 -7.06 -14.53
N LEU A 140 -6.51 -7.03 -14.83
CA LEU A 140 -5.97 -6.41 -16.03
C LEU A 140 -5.48 -7.46 -17.03
N GLY A 141 -5.87 -7.28 -18.30
CA GLY A 141 -5.29 -8.01 -19.42
C GLY A 141 -3.80 -7.69 -19.62
N PRO A 142 -3.05 -8.49 -20.40
CA PRO A 142 -1.59 -8.40 -20.48
C PRO A 142 -1.04 -7.02 -20.89
N VAL A 143 -1.73 -6.30 -21.79
CA VAL A 143 -1.32 -4.95 -22.21
C VAL A 143 -1.51 -3.95 -21.06
N ALA A 144 -2.69 -3.93 -20.44
CA ALA A 144 -3.01 -3.04 -19.33
C ALA A 144 -2.11 -3.30 -18.12
N LEU A 145 -1.86 -4.58 -17.79
CA LEU A 145 -0.93 -4.97 -16.74
C LEU A 145 0.49 -4.44 -17.01
N GLY A 146 0.96 -4.54 -18.26
CA GLY A 146 2.26 -4.02 -18.66
C GLY A 146 2.38 -2.50 -18.50
N ASN A 147 1.31 -1.76 -18.82
CA ASN A 147 1.25 -0.31 -18.68
C ASN A 147 1.21 0.09 -17.20
N GLU A 148 0.43 -0.63 -16.38
CA GLU A 148 0.34 -0.37 -14.94
C GLU A 148 1.66 -0.58 -14.21
N ILE A 149 2.37 -1.68 -14.52
CA ILE A 149 3.70 -1.94 -13.98
C ILE A 149 4.65 -0.80 -14.34
N GLN A 150 4.59 -0.30 -15.58
CA GLN A 150 5.45 0.80 -15.99
C GLN A 150 5.12 2.10 -15.26
N ARG A 151 3.84 2.48 -15.15
CA ARG A 151 3.40 3.67 -14.40
C ARG A 151 3.82 3.60 -12.93
N THR A 152 3.65 2.43 -12.30
CA THR A 152 4.12 2.18 -10.94
C THR A 152 5.62 2.47 -10.81
N ARG A 153 6.43 1.97 -11.75
CA ARG A 153 7.89 2.23 -11.73
C ARG A 153 8.22 3.71 -11.92
N THR A 154 7.45 4.44 -12.73
CA THR A 154 7.62 5.90 -12.92
C THR A 154 7.43 6.67 -11.61
N VAL A 155 6.43 6.31 -10.79
CA VAL A 155 6.18 6.95 -9.49
C VAL A 155 7.39 6.85 -8.57
N PHE A 156 7.94 5.64 -8.39
CA PHE A 156 9.11 5.44 -7.52
C PHE A 156 10.42 5.91 -8.16
N LYS A 157 10.52 5.95 -9.50
CA LYS A 157 11.63 6.60 -10.19
C LYS A 157 11.65 8.10 -9.90
N TYR A 158 10.49 8.76 -9.94
CA TYR A 158 10.39 10.17 -9.54
C TYR A 158 10.87 10.39 -8.10
N ALA A 159 10.53 9.50 -7.17
CA ALA A 159 11.00 9.60 -5.79
C ALA A 159 12.54 9.65 -5.70
N TYR A 160 13.22 8.79 -6.45
CA TYR A 160 14.68 8.74 -6.47
C TYR A 160 15.28 9.94 -7.21
N ASP A 161 14.80 10.25 -8.41
CA ASP A 161 15.33 11.34 -9.22
C ASP A 161 15.14 12.72 -8.56
N ALA A 162 14.05 12.90 -7.79
CA ALA A 162 13.78 14.12 -7.03
C ALA A 162 14.49 14.15 -5.66
N GLY A 163 15.32 13.14 -5.34
CA GLY A 163 16.06 13.08 -4.08
C GLY A 163 15.19 12.87 -2.83
N LEU A 164 13.97 12.33 -3.00
CA LEU A 164 13.05 12.05 -1.88
C LEU A 164 13.41 10.76 -1.13
N ILE A 165 14.17 9.88 -1.78
CA ILE A 165 14.72 8.65 -1.21
C ILE A 165 16.19 8.53 -1.63
N GLU A 166 17.03 8.00 -0.74
CA GLU A 166 18.46 7.86 -1.03
C GLU A 166 18.76 6.74 -2.03
N LYS A 167 17.94 5.69 -2.05
CA LYS A 167 18.19 4.47 -2.83
C LYS A 167 16.97 4.09 -3.64
N PRO A 168 17.14 3.61 -4.89
CA PRO A 168 16.01 3.15 -5.70
C PRO A 168 15.27 1.98 -5.03
N VAL A 169 13.94 2.02 -5.11
CA VAL A 169 13.09 0.94 -4.58
C VAL A 169 13.33 -0.37 -5.31
N ARG A 170 13.39 -1.47 -4.55
CA ARG A 170 13.64 -2.82 -5.07
C ARG A 170 12.33 -3.53 -5.45
N PHE A 171 11.99 -3.51 -6.73
CA PHE A 171 10.80 -4.18 -7.27
C PHE A 171 10.85 -5.72 -7.27
N GLY A 172 12.05 -6.30 -7.21
CA GLY A 172 12.25 -7.75 -7.33
C GLY A 172 12.06 -8.32 -8.75
N PRO A 173 12.34 -9.62 -8.94
CA PRO A 173 12.31 -10.28 -10.25
C PRO A 173 10.90 -10.60 -10.75
N ALA A 174 9.93 -10.71 -9.84
CA ALA A 174 8.54 -11.03 -10.15
C ALA A 174 7.76 -9.83 -10.74
N PHE A 175 8.11 -8.60 -10.35
CA PHE A 175 7.44 -7.38 -10.81
C PHE A 175 7.92 -6.90 -12.18
N LYS A 176 7.71 -7.76 -13.20
CA LYS A 176 8.09 -7.52 -14.59
C LYS A 176 6.87 -7.49 -15.51
N ARG A 177 7.00 -6.69 -16.59
CA ARG A 177 6.01 -6.62 -17.66
C ARG A 177 5.80 -8.01 -18.28
N PRO A 178 4.57 -8.33 -18.75
CA PRO A 178 4.33 -9.55 -19.50
C PRO A 178 5.27 -9.69 -20.71
N SER A 179 5.64 -10.93 -21.04
CA SER A 179 6.56 -11.20 -22.14
C SER A 179 6.01 -10.72 -23.48
N LYS A 180 6.90 -10.40 -24.43
CA LYS A 180 6.51 -10.07 -25.82
C LYS A 180 5.61 -11.17 -26.45
N LYS A 181 5.90 -12.44 -26.14
CA LYS A 181 5.09 -13.59 -26.59
C LYS A 181 3.66 -13.53 -26.04
N THR A 182 3.51 -13.25 -24.74
CA THR A 182 2.19 -13.09 -24.09
C THR A 182 1.41 -11.93 -24.70
N LEU A 183 2.07 -10.79 -24.92
CA LEU A 183 1.43 -9.62 -25.55
C LEU A 183 0.97 -9.93 -26.98
N ARG A 184 1.79 -10.64 -27.76
CA ARG A 184 1.41 -11.05 -29.13
C ARG A 184 0.21 -12.01 -29.13
N LYS A 185 0.18 -12.99 -28.23
CA LYS A 185 -0.96 -13.90 -28.08
C LYS A 185 -2.24 -13.15 -27.74
N ALA A 186 -2.18 -12.22 -26.78
CA ALA A 186 -3.34 -11.40 -26.40
C ALA A 186 -3.83 -10.49 -27.53
N ARG A 187 -2.91 -9.94 -28.34
CA ARG A 187 -3.29 -9.16 -29.53
C ARG A 187 -4.00 -10.02 -30.56
N HIS A 188 -3.53 -11.25 -30.77
CA HIS A 188 -4.14 -12.19 -31.70
C HIS A 188 -5.54 -12.65 -31.23
N SER A 189 -5.71 -12.97 -29.94
CA SER A 189 -7.00 -13.40 -29.40
C SER A 189 -8.08 -12.31 -29.47
N ASN A 190 -7.68 -11.04 -29.40
CA ASN A 190 -8.62 -9.91 -29.50
C ASN A 190 -9.14 -9.67 -30.94
N GLY A 191 -8.61 -10.38 -31.94
CA GLY A 191 -9.04 -10.25 -33.33
C GLY A 191 -8.72 -8.91 -33.97
N ARG A 192 -9.25 -8.70 -35.17
CA ARG A 192 -9.15 -7.43 -35.90
C ARG A 192 -10.19 -6.48 -35.33
N ARG A 193 -9.77 -5.31 -34.87
CA ARG A 193 -10.65 -4.21 -34.48
C ARG A 193 -10.97 -3.36 -35.71
N MET A 194 -11.66 -3.96 -36.66
CA MET A 194 -12.04 -3.34 -37.93
C MET A 194 -13.51 -3.66 -38.17
N PHE A 195 -14.29 -2.63 -38.50
CA PHE A 195 -15.67 -2.78 -38.94
C PHE A 195 -15.71 -2.69 -40.47
N GLU A 196 -16.44 -3.60 -41.08
CA GLU A 196 -16.68 -3.58 -42.53
C GLU A 196 -17.76 -2.54 -42.88
N ALA A 197 -17.78 -2.11 -44.15
CA ALA A 197 -18.70 -1.07 -44.62
C ALA A 197 -20.18 -1.39 -44.33
N ALA A 198 -20.56 -2.67 -44.38
CA ALA A 198 -21.91 -3.12 -44.05
C ALA A 198 -22.24 -2.92 -42.56
N GLU A 199 -21.31 -3.20 -41.66
CA GLU A 199 -21.47 -3.07 -40.21
C GLU A 199 -21.59 -1.60 -39.80
N LEU A 200 -20.78 -0.72 -40.41
CA LEU A 200 -20.89 0.73 -40.18
C LEU A 200 -22.24 1.28 -40.63
N ARG A 201 -22.75 0.85 -41.79
CA ARG A 201 -24.07 1.26 -42.26
C ARG A 201 -25.20 0.73 -41.37
N ALA A 202 -25.05 -0.44 -40.77
CA ALA A 202 -26.01 -0.97 -39.82
C ALA A 202 -26.04 -0.16 -38.51
N MET A 203 -24.87 0.23 -37.99
CA MET A 203 -24.77 1.05 -36.78
C MET A 203 -25.36 2.46 -36.96
N LEU A 204 -25.26 3.05 -38.16
CA LEU A 204 -25.82 4.38 -38.46
C LEU A 204 -27.34 4.38 -38.67
N LYS A 205 -27.95 3.21 -38.89
CA LYS A 205 -29.40 3.07 -39.07
C LYS A 205 -30.15 2.74 -37.78
N ALA A 206 -29.43 2.31 -36.74
CA ALA A 206 -29.95 2.02 -35.41
C ALA A 206 -29.96 3.29 -34.54
#